data_AF-A0A933NIB7-F1
#
_entry.id   AF-A0A933NIB7-F1
#
_cell.length_a   1.000
_cell.length_b   1.000
_cell.length_c   1.000
_cell.angle_alpha   90.00
_cell.angle_beta   90.00
_cell.angle_gamma   90.00
#
_symmetry.space_group_name_H-M   'P 1'
#
loop_
_entity.id
_entity.type
_entity.pdbx_description
1 polymer ?
#
loop_
_entity_poly.entity_id
_entity_poly.type
_entity_poly.pdbx_seq_one_letter_code
_entity_poly.pdbx_strand_id
1 'polypeptide(L)'
;MLLFVGGMRSTVLSLVFKEDRRVAKRNCWEHKRCGREAGGARVGELGVCPASMERRVDGVNGGRCAGRACWAIAGTFCGGKIQGSFAMKMSTCTECDFYRLVLAEERPRTVLANDIIRLLESYRPIPYSPEAGSRKG
;
A
#
# COMPACT_ATOMS: atom_id res chain seq x y z
N MET A 1 33.62 51.84 28.26
CA MET A 1 33.32 50.65 29.08
C MET A 1 32.20 49.90 28.37
N LEU A 2 32.50 48.72 27.80
CA LEU A 2 31.51 47.75 27.32
C LEU A 2 30.53 47.43 28.48
N LEU A 3 29.28 47.05 28.25
CA LEU A 3 28.89 45.66 28.00
C LEU A 3 27.52 45.53 27.32
N PHE A 4 27.45 44.51 26.47
CA PHE A 4 26.29 43.94 25.77
C PHE A 4 25.20 43.41 26.71
N VAL A 5 23.95 43.48 26.26
CA VAL A 5 22.94 42.41 26.34
C VAL A 5 21.91 42.72 25.25
N GLY A 6 21.69 41.93 24.18
CA GLY A 6 21.80 40.48 24.05
C GLY A 6 20.37 39.92 24.03
N GLY A 7 19.87 39.58 22.84
CA GLY A 7 18.46 39.32 22.57
C GLY A 7 17.88 38.05 23.21
N MET A 8 16.55 38.01 23.27
CA MET A 8 15.80 36.77 23.37
C MET A 8 14.86 36.67 22.17
N ARG A 9 15.39 36.12 21.08
CA ARG A 9 14.54 35.53 20.04
C ARG A 9 13.86 34.32 20.67
N SER A 10 12.57 34.44 20.96
CA SER A 10 11.73 33.38 21.52
C SER A 10 11.71 32.19 20.56
N THR A 11 12.58 31.22 20.80
CA THR A 11 12.66 29.93 20.11
C THR A 11 11.50 28.99 20.47
N VAL A 12 10.68 29.37 21.45
CA VAL A 12 9.58 28.54 21.96
C VAL A 12 8.44 28.43 20.92
N LEU A 13 8.22 29.46 20.10
CA LEU A 13 7.17 29.43 19.07
C LEU A 13 7.48 28.44 17.92
N SER A 14 8.76 28.14 17.67
CA SER A 14 9.17 27.16 16.65
C SER A 14 9.04 25.71 17.10
N LEU A 15 8.81 25.46 18.40
CA LEU A 15 8.70 24.11 18.95
C LEU A 15 7.25 23.62 19.09
N VAL A 16 6.28 24.54 19.11
CA VAL A 16 4.84 24.22 19.27
C VAL A 16 4.14 23.99 17.92
N PHE A 17 4.74 24.43 16.81
CA PHE A 17 4.27 24.13 15.45
C PHE A 17 5.12 23.06 14.76
N LYS A 18 5.37 21.93 15.44
CA LYS A 18 5.72 20.70 14.71
C LYS A 18 4.42 20.19 14.07
N GLU A 19 4.03 20.84 12.98
CA GLU A 19 3.03 20.32 12.06
C GLU A 19 3.36 18.85 11.81
N ASP A 20 2.40 17.97 12.13
CA ASP A 20 2.30 16.61 11.60
C ASP A 20 2.09 16.72 10.08
N ARG A 21 3.12 17.20 9.37
CA ARG A 21 3.22 17.10 7.94
C ARG A 21 3.59 15.64 7.70
N ARG A 22 2.60 14.74 7.75
CA ARG A 22 2.77 13.33 7.35
C ARG A 22 3.36 13.35 5.95
N VAL A 23 4.67 13.12 5.86
CA VAL A 23 5.34 12.90 4.59
C VAL A 23 4.58 11.76 3.91
N ALA A 24 4.12 11.99 2.68
CA ALA A 24 3.37 10.99 1.94
C ALA A 24 4.18 9.68 1.89
N LYS A 25 3.59 8.59 2.39
CA LYS A 25 4.25 7.28 2.44
C LYS A 25 4.20 6.63 1.06
N ARG A 26 5.28 5.95 0.68
CA ARG A 26 5.40 5.31 -0.63
C ARG A 26 4.50 4.10 -0.76
N ASN A 27 3.92 3.92 -1.94
CA ASN A 27 3.18 2.74 -2.36
C ASN A 27 4.13 1.65 -2.88
N CYS A 28 3.62 0.41 -3.00
CA CYS A 28 4.44 -0.72 -3.43
C CYS A 28 5.08 -0.52 -4.82
N TRP A 29 4.36 0.10 -5.76
CA TRP A 29 4.87 0.33 -7.12
C TRP A 29 5.97 1.40 -7.16
N GLU A 30 5.91 2.41 -6.29
CA GLU A 30 6.96 3.42 -6.11
C GLU A 30 8.21 2.81 -5.47
N HIS A 31 8.02 1.98 -4.42
CA HIS A 31 9.12 1.31 -3.73
C HIS A 31 9.81 0.28 -4.63
N LYS A 32 9.02 -0.54 -5.33
CA LYS A 32 9.53 -1.58 -6.24
C LYS A 32 9.94 -1.05 -7.61
N ARG A 33 9.58 0.19 -7.94
CA ARG A 33 9.77 0.82 -9.25
C ARG A 33 9.29 -0.08 -10.38
N CYS A 34 8.10 -0.66 -10.20
CA CYS A 34 7.62 -1.68 -11.10
C CYS A 34 6.88 -1.13 -12.32
N GLY A 35 6.62 0.17 -12.43
CA GLY A 35 6.04 0.80 -13.63
C GLY A 35 4.71 0.20 -14.09
N ARG A 36 3.97 -0.48 -13.19
CA ARG A 36 2.66 -1.09 -13.47
C ARG A 36 1.51 -0.31 -12.81
N GLU A 37 1.80 0.80 -12.15
CA GLU A 37 0.78 1.76 -11.72
C GLU A 37 -0.08 2.25 -12.90
N ALA A 38 -1.23 2.86 -12.63
CA ALA A 38 -2.07 3.40 -13.69
C ALA A 38 -1.28 4.43 -14.53
N GLY A 39 -1.16 4.17 -15.84
CA GLY A 39 -0.34 4.97 -16.75
C GLY A 39 1.18 4.71 -16.68
N GLY A 40 1.62 3.70 -15.92
CA GLY A 40 3.02 3.34 -15.77
C GLY A 40 3.66 2.78 -17.04
N ALA A 41 4.99 2.91 -17.15
CA ALA A 41 5.75 2.57 -18.36
C ALA A 41 5.64 1.10 -18.81
N ARG A 42 5.33 0.17 -17.90
CA ARG A 42 5.23 -1.28 -18.17
C ARG A 42 3.78 -1.77 -18.25
N VAL A 43 2.80 -0.85 -18.26
CA VAL A 43 1.39 -1.22 -18.42
C VAL A 43 1.12 -1.87 -19.77
N GLY A 44 1.74 -1.40 -20.86
CA GLY A 44 1.55 -1.97 -22.20
C GLY A 44 2.03 -3.42 -22.34
N GLU A 45 3.08 -3.79 -21.59
CA GLU A 45 3.68 -5.13 -21.64
C GLU A 45 3.10 -6.08 -20.58
N LEU A 46 2.95 -5.62 -19.35
CA LEU A 46 2.64 -6.46 -18.18
C LEU A 46 1.23 -6.21 -17.62
N GLY A 47 0.46 -5.31 -18.24
CA GLY A 47 -0.84 -4.87 -17.74
C GLY A 47 -0.75 -4.01 -16.47
N VAL A 48 -1.86 -3.35 -16.14
CA VAL A 48 -1.98 -2.52 -14.92
C VAL A 48 -1.94 -3.40 -13.67
N CYS A 49 -1.23 -2.94 -12.64
CA CYS A 49 -1.15 -3.58 -11.33
C CYS A 49 -2.52 -3.52 -10.63
N PRO A 50 -3.09 -4.66 -10.20
CA PRO A 50 -4.34 -4.64 -9.45
C PRO A 50 -4.27 -3.78 -8.18
N ALA A 51 -3.11 -3.77 -7.50
CA ALA A 51 -2.95 -3.00 -6.28
C ALA A 51 -3.02 -1.47 -6.51
N SER A 52 -2.67 -0.97 -7.71
CA SER A 52 -2.81 0.45 -8.02
C SER A 52 -4.23 0.86 -8.42
N MET A 53 -5.13 -0.10 -8.61
CA MET A 53 -6.51 0.14 -9.03
C MET A 53 -7.54 -0.21 -7.94
N GLU A 54 -7.15 -1.00 -6.95
CA GLU A 54 -8.05 -1.42 -5.87
C GLU A 54 -8.34 -0.26 -4.90
N ARG A 55 -9.45 0.43 -5.13
CA ARG A 55 -9.85 1.62 -4.35
C ARG A 55 -10.60 1.29 -3.06
N ARG A 56 -11.11 0.07 -2.86
CA ARG A 56 -11.88 -0.29 -1.65
C ARG A 56 -11.06 -0.19 -0.36
N VAL A 57 -9.74 -0.21 -0.49
CA VAL A 57 -8.78 -0.11 0.62
C VAL A 57 -7.87 1.10 0.45
N ASP A 58 -8.30 2.12 -0.28
CA ASP A 58 -7.61 3.42 -0.36
C ASP A 58 -7.46 4.03 1.05
N GLY A 59 -6.28 4.60 1.33
CA GLY A 59 -5.94 5.12 2.66
C GLY A 59 -5.53 4.07 3.68
N VAL A 60 -5.72 2.76 3.40
CA VAL A 60 -5.26 1.71 4.31
C VAL A 60 -3.74 1.78 4.47
N ASN A 61 -3.31 1.76 5.73
CA ASN A 61 -1.92 1.98 6.09
C ASN A 61 -1.39 3.31 5.50
N GLY A 62 -2.20 4.35 5.31
CA GLY A 62 -1.73 5.62 4.71
C GLY A 62 -1.20 5.49 3.28
N GLY A 63 -1.58 4.44 2.55
CA GLY A 63 -1.30 4.27 1.12
C GLY A 63 -2.41 4.80 0.23
N ARG A 64 -2.15 4.82 -1.08
CA ARG A 64 -3.16 5.05 -2.13
C ARG A 64 -3.59 3.72 -2.73
N CYS A 65 -4.87 3.54 -3.04
CA CYS A 65 -5.47 2.27 -3.41
C CYS A 65 -4.98 1.16 -2.44
N ALA A 66 -4.66 -0.03 -2.94
CA ALA A 66 -4.01 -1.06 -2.15
C ALA A 66 -2.47 -0.96 -2.13
N GLY A 67 -1.89 0.21 -2.40
CA GLY A 67 -0.45 0.41 -2.53
C GLY A 67 0.34 0.05 -1.26
N ARG A 68 -0.21 0.31 -0.08
CA ARG A 68 0.34 -0.13 1.23
C ARG A 68 -0.47 -1.26 1.87
N ALA A 69 -1.19 -1.99 1.04
CA ALA A 69 -1.96 -3.19 1.38
C ALA A 69 -1.75 -4.30 0.34
N CYS A 70 -0.67 -4.19 -0.46
CA CYS A 70 -0.57 -4.93 -1.71
C CYS A 70 -0.58 -6.44 -1.48
N TRP A 71 -0.09 -6.94 -0.34
CA TRP A 71 -0.10 -8.35 0.04
C TRP A 71 -1.50 -8.98 0.07
N ALA A 72 -2.56 -8.18 0.23
CA ALA A 72 -3.94 -8.66 0.21
C ALA A 72 -4.55 -8.80 -1.20
N ILE A 73 -3.87 -8.35 -2.26
CA ILE A 73 -4.42 -8.28 -3.62
C ILE A 73 -3.88 -9.40 -4.51
N ALA A 74 -4.71 -10.23 -5.12
CA ALA A 74 -4.23 -11.23 -6.10
C ALA A 74 -3.70 -10.56 -7.40
N GLY A 75 -2.85 -11.25 -8.17
CA GLY A 75 -2.40 -10.78 -9.48
C GLY A 75 -1.36 -9.63 -9.46
N THR A 76 -0.80 -9.30 -8.30
CA THR A 76 0.29 -8.30 -8.23
C THR A 76 1.63 -8.90 -8.60
N PHE A 77 2.58 -8.05 -9.02
CA PHE A 77 3.93 -8.45 -9.36
C PHE A 77 4.87 -8.37 -8.15
N CYS A 78 5.33 -9.51 -7.66
CA CYS A 78 6.36 -9.58 -6.62
C CYS A 78 7.48 -10.51 -7.11
N GLY A 79 8.74 -10.15 -6.85
CA GLY A 79 9.89 -10.99 -7.19
C GLY A 79 10.03 -11.33 -8.68
N GLY A 80 9.58 -10.45 -9.59
CA GLY A 80 9.70 -10.70 -11.03
C GLY A 80 8.57 -11.53 -11.65
N LYS A 81 7.53 -11.91 -10.89
CA LYS A 81 6.41 -12.72 -11.40
C LYS A 81 5.06 -12.23 -10.87
N ILE A 82 4.00 -12.45 -11.66
CA ILE A 82 2.62 -12.26 -11.22
C ILE A 82 2.30 -13.36 -10.19
N GLN A 83 1.80 -12.96 -9.02
CA GLN A 83 1.47 -13.86 -7.92
C GLN A 83 0.01 -14.30 -7.98
N GLY A 84 -0.24 -15.59 -7.69
CA GLY A 84 -1.54 -16.27 -7.76
C GLY A 84 -2.53 -15.90 -6.64
N SER A 85 -3.18 -16.90 -6.05
CA SER A 85 -4.21 -16.71 -5.01
C SER A 85 -3.65 -16.07 -3.74
N PHE A 86 -4.54 -15.47 -2.92
CA PHE A 86 -4.15 -14.81 -1.66
C PHE A 86 -3.33 -15.71 -0.72
N ALA A 87 -3.72 -16.97 -0.55
CA ALA A 87 -3.04 -17.92 0.33
C ALA A 87 -1.58 -18.17 -0.10
N MET A 88 -1.33 -18.30 -1.41
CA MET A 88 0.02 -18.48 -1.96
C MET A 88 0.89 -17.23 -1.80
N LYS A 89 0.25 -16.07 -1.60
CA LYS A 89 0.92 -14.77 -1.54
C LYS A 89 1.37 -14.40 -0.13
N MET A 90 0.63 -14.80 0.91
CA MET A 90 1.01 -14.42 2.27
C MET A 90 2.34 -15.05 2.72
N SER A 91 2.65 -16.27 2.27
CA SER A 91 3.94 -16.91 2.56
C SER A 91 5.13 -16.16 1.95
N THR A 92 4.98 -15.60 0.75
CA THR A 92 6.05 -14.82 0.09
C THR A 92 6.14 -13.38 0.60
N CYS A 93 5.06 -12.84 1.18
CA CYS A 93 5.04 -11.45 1.64
C CYS A 93 5.82 -11.23 2.94
N THR A 94 6.00 -12.23 3.79
CA THR A 94 6.82 -12.12 5.02
C THR A 94 8.30 -11.85 4.73
N GLU A 95 8.76 -12.18 3.52
CA GLU A 95 10.11 -11.93 3.01
C GLU A 95 10.21 -10.65 2.18
N CYS A 96 9.09 -10.02 1.84
CA CYS A 96 9.08 -8.78 1.08
C CYS A 96 9.57 -7.60 1.94
N ASP A 97 10.65 -6.96 1.50
CA ASP A 97 11.20 -5.72 2.08
C ASP A 97 10.15 -4.62 2.23
N PHE A 98 9.27 -4.44 1.24
CA PHE A 98 8.20 -3.43 1.31
C PHE A 98 7.15 -3.76 2.36
N TYR A 99 6.78 -5.04 2.52
CA TYR A 99 5.85 -5.45 3.58
C TYR A 99 6.44 -5.13 4.96
N ARG A 100 7.71 -5.50 5.18
CA ARG A 100 8.42 -5.20 6.43
C ARG A 100 8.54 -3.70 6.70
N LEU A 101 8.81 -2.91 5.65
CA LEU A 101 8.82 -1.45 5.74
C LEU A 101 7.46 -0.92 6.20
N VAL A 102 6.36 -1.40 5.61
CA VAL A 102 5.01 -0.97 5.99
C VAL A 102 4.71 -1.30 7.46
N LEU A 103 5.06 -2.50 7.92
CA LEU A 103 4.91 -2.86 9.33
C LEU A 103 5.70 -1.93 10.24
N ALA A 104 6.95 -1.60 9.89
CA ALA A 104 7.78 -0.71 10.70
C ALA A 104 7.22 0.71 10.75
N GLU A 105 6.73 1.25 9.63
CA GLU A 105 6.21 2.61 9.50
C GLU A 105 4.81 2.83 10.11
N GLU A 106 4.00 1.78 10.25
CA GLU A 106 2.63 1.90 10.77
C GLU A 106 2.46 1.41 12.20
N ARG A 107 3.42 0.65 12.75
CA ARG A 107 3.30 0.11 14.10
C ARG A 107 3.06 1.22 15.14
N PRO A 108 2.18 0.98 16.13
CA PRO A 108 1.42 -0.25 16.36
C PRO A 108 0.09 -0.35 15.58
N ARG A 109 -0.23 0.63 14.74
CA ARG A 109 -1.55 0.82 14.09
C ARG A 109 -1.66 0.21 12.69
N THR A 110 -0.85 -0.81 12.38
CA THR A 110 -0.90 -1.47 11.08
C THR A 110 -2.21 -2.24 10.90
N VAL A 111 -2.90 -2.03 9.79
CA VAL A 111 -4.01 -2.89 9.33
C VAL A 111 -3.40 -4.11 8.63
N LEU A 112 -3.70 -5.30 9.17
CA LEU A 112 -3.12 -6.57 8.70
C LEU A 112 -4.01 -7.27 7.67
N ALA A 113 -3.48 -8.35 7.09
CA ALA A 113 -4.09 -9.03 5.95
C ALA A 113 -5.56 -9.43 6.18
N ASN A 114 -5.90 -10.02 7.33
CA ASN A 114 -7.27 -10.45 7.61
C ASN A 114 -8.27 -9.29 7.63
N ASP A 115 -7.87 -8.15 8.20
CA ASP A 115 -8.74 -6.96 8.26
C ASP A 115 -8.87 -6.32 6.87
N ILE A 116 -7.79 -6.30 6.08
CA ILE A 116 -7.82 -5.84 4.69
C ILE A 116 -8.75 -6.72 3.85
N ILE A 117 -8.70 -8.04 4.02
CA ILE A 117 -9.59 -8.98 3.32
C ILE A 117 -11.05 -8.73 3.70
N ARG A 118 -11.35 -8.56 4.99
CA ARG A 118 -12.70 -8.22 5.45
C ARG A 118 -13.21 -6.93 4.82
N LEU A 119 -12.35 -5.92 4.69
CA LEU A 119 -12.69 -4.68 3.97
C LEU A 119 -13.01 -4.96 2.50
N LEU A 120 -12.22 -5.81 1.82
CA LEU A 120 -12.46 -6.20 0.42
C LEU A 120 -13.74 -7.03 0.22
N GLU A 121 -14.03 -7.95 1.15
CA GLU A 121 -15.19 -8.86 1.13
C GLU A 121 -16.49 -8.17 1.54
N SER A 122 -16.41 -7.12 2.39
CA SER A 122 -17.57 -6.33 2.80
C SER A 122 -18.28 -5.63 1.64
N TYR A 123 -17.60 -5.49 0.48
CA TYR A 123 -18.22 -5.11 -0.78
C TYR A 123 -18.62 -6.36 -1.56
N ARG A 124 -19.82 -6.91 -1.31
CA ARG A 124 -20.35 -8.13 -1.96
C ARG A 124 -20.35 -8.00 -3.49
N PRO A 125 -19.47 -8.70 -4.23
CA PRO A 125 -19.72 -9.00 -5.63
C PRO A 125 -20.76 -10.13 -5.69
N ILE A 126 -21.64 -10.10 -6.69
CA ILE A 126 -22.50 -11.24 -7.02
C ILE A 126 -21.58 -12.46 -7.23
N PRO A 127 -21.85 -13.61 -6.60
CA PRO A 127 -21.01 -14.79 -6.76
C PRO A 127 -20.92 -15.14 -8.24
N TYR A 128 -19.68 -15.16 -8.75
CA TYR A 128 -19.36 -15.72 -10.05
C TYR A 128 -19.68 -17.23 -10.00
N SER A 129 -20.72 -17.67 -10.71
CA SER A 129 -21.01 -19.09 -10.92
C SER A 129 -20.27 -19.57 -12.18
N PRO A 130 -19.26 -20.44 -12.07
CA PRO A 130 -18.55 -20.98 -13.24
C PRO A 130 -19.36 -22.02 -14.03
N GLU A 131 -20.61 -22.32 -13.65
CA GLU A 131 -21.38 -23.41 -14.25
C GLU A 131 -22.32 -22.92 -15.36
N ALA A 132 -21.73 -22.47 -16.46
CA ALA A 132 -22.39 -22.44 -17.75
C ALA A 132 -21.51 -23.14 -18.78
N GLY A 133 -21.72 -24.46 -18.92
CA GLY A 133 -21.32 -25.20 -20.11
C GLY A 133 -20.47 -26.44 -19.84
N SER A 134 -21.11 -27.60 -19.72
CA SER A 134 -20.85 -28.75 -20.60
C SER A 134 -21.65 -29.98 -20.14
N ARG A 135 -22.81 -30.21 -20.77
CA ARG A 135 -23.25 -31.56 -21.11
C ARG A 135 -23.64 -31.53 -22.58
N LYS A 136 -22.65 -31.82 -23.44
CA LYS A 136 -22.86 -32.38 -24.77
C LYS A 136 -22.71 -33.90 -24.61
N GLY A 137 -23.63 -34.66 -25.19
CA GLY A 137 -23.59 -36.12 -25.27
C GLY A 137 -24.68 -36.78 -24.44
#